data_AF-A0A354P552-F1
#
_entry.id   AF-A0A354P552-F1
#
_cell.length_a   1.000
_cell.length_b   1.000
_cell.length_c   1.000
_cell.angle_alpha   90.00
_cell.angle_beta   90.00
_cell.angle_gamma   90.00
#
_symmetry.space_group_name_H-M   'P 1'
#
loop_
_entity.id
_entity.type
_entity.pdbx_description
1 polymer ?
#
loop_
_entity_poly.entity_id
_entity_poly.type
_entity_poly.pdbx_seq_one_letter_code
_entity_poly.pdbx_strand_id
1 'polypeptide(L)'
;MFCEQAENIMPTEEEPSRKWRMIDVVVLAIAAAIVIALMLPLLNDVRGPARRSQCAVNTGHLARAAIQYELRSKQLPGYVNDFGWFTGTTDPAEPAGPENSHRPGDKKLGSWAVPLLAFLDEQPTYETWSSETLPLLVQREGQFHFTQSAAPNLSTMQCPESKNFSSKRGSNSYIANTGMHPLSPGTHDPNSFLRSMQVCN
;
A
#
# COMPACT_ATOMS: atom_id res chain seq x y z
N MET A 1 20.98 40.83 38.59
CA MET A 1 19.80 41.69 38.38
C MET A 1 18.74 40.77 37.77
N PHE A 2 18.07 39.99 38.65
CA PHE A 2 16.64 40.09 39.00
C PHE A 2 15.75 39.60 37.85
N CYS A 3 14.95 38.52 37.91
CA CYS A 3 14.17 37.82 38.96
C CYS A 3 14.06 36.34 38.50
N GLU A 4 14.10 35.24 39.25
CA GLU A 4 13.55 34.86 40.57
C GLU A 4 12.11 35.31 40.83
N GLN A 5 11.17 34.36 40.63
CA GLN A 5 9.84 34.18 41.26
C GLN A 5 8.79 33.77 40.22
N ALA A 6 8.58 32.46 40.07
CA ALA A 6 7.28 31.90 39.70
C ALA A 6 7.17 30.48 40.27
N GLU A 7 7.44 30.37 41.57
CA GLU A 7 6.94 29.26 42.39
C GLU A 7 5.67 29.78 43.09
N ASN A 8 4.59 29.00 43.02
CA ASN A 8 3.21 29.26 43.46
C ASN A 8 2.30 29.99 42.47
N ILE A 9 1.39 29.23 41.85
CA ILE A 9 -0.06 29.15 42.17
C ILE A 9 -0.62 28.03 41.27
N MET A 10 -0.62 26.80 41.76
CA MET A 10 -1.65 25.83 41.34
C MET A 10 -2.66 25.82 42.48
N PRO A 11 -3.92 26.23 42.25
CA PRO A 11 -4.94 26.04 43.24
C PRO A 11 -5.13 24.53 43.40
N THR A 12 -4.73 23.99 44.55
CA THR A 12 -5.28 22.71 45.00
C THR A 12 -6.72 23.02 45.40
N GLU A 13 -7.64 22.89 44.45
CA GLU A 13 -9.06 22.85 44.78
C GLU A 13 -9.27 21.66 45.72
N GLU A 14 -9.52 21.94 46.99
CA GLU A 14 -10.09 20.95 47.89
C GLU A 14 -11.49 20.62 47.35
N GLU A 15 -11.58 19.54 46.59
CA GLU A 15 -12.84 18.94 46.15
C GLU A 15 -13.72 18.74 47.40
N PRO A 16 -14.87 19.43 47.52
CA PRO A 16 -15.75 19.26 48.67
C PRO A 16 -16.21 17.81 48.67
N SER A 17 -15.85 17.06 49.73
CA SER A 17 -16.20 15.64 49.88
C SER A 17 -17.72 15.48 49.90
N ARG A 18 -18.31 15.31 48.72
CA ARG A 18 -19.74 15.12 48.54
C ARG A 18 -20.07 13.78 49.16
N LYS A 19 -20.87 13.75 50.21
CA LYS A 19 -21.36 12.48 50.78
C LYS A 19 -22.47 11.97 49.86
N TRP A 20 -22.12 11.05 48.97
CA TRP A 20 -23.07 10.39 48.09
C TRP A 20 -24.00 9.53 48.95
N ARG A 21 -25.31 9.63 48.77
CA ARG A 21 -26.22 8.69 49.41
C ARG A 21 -26.01 7.32 48.75
N MET A 22 -26.07 6.25 49.54
CA MET A 22 -25.91 4.88 49.03
C MET A 22 -26.86 4.61 47.86
N ILE A 23 -28.06 5.19 47.90
CA ILE A 23 -29.07 5.07 46.84
C ILE A 23 -28.61 5.70 45.51
N ASP A 24 -27.91 6.85 45.53
CA ASP A 24 -27.52 7.58 44.32
C ASP A 24 -26.45 6.81 43.54
N VAL A 25 -25.50 6.22 44.26
CA VAL A 25 -24.45 5.36 43.68
C VAL A 25 -25.06 4.10 43.07
N VAL A 26 -26.05 3.50 43.75
CA VAL A 26 -26.73 2.28 43.27
C VAL A 26 -27.55 2.56 42.01
N VAL A 27 -28.34 3.63 41.98
CA VAL A 27 -29.12 4.01 40.79
C VAL A 27 -28.21 4.31 39.60
N LEU A 28 -27.11 5.03 39.83
CA LEU A 28 -26.15 5.33 38.77
C LEU A 28 -25.49 4.06 38.21
N ALA A 29 -25.10 3.12 39.07
CA ALA A 29 -24.50 1.87 38.64
C ALA A 29 -25.51 1.01 37.83
N ILE A 30 -26.78 0.97 38.24
CA ILE A 30 -27.84 0.28 37.50
C ILE A 30 -28.08 0.92 36.14
N ALA A 31 -28.17 2.25 36.08
CA ALA A 31 -28.34 2.97 34.82
C ALA A 31 -27.15 2.74 33.85
N ALA A 32 -25.92 2.81 34.36
CA ALA A 32 -24.73 2.52 33.57
C ALA A 32 -24.70 1.06 33.06
N ALA A 33 -25.10 0.09 33.89
CA ALA A 33 -25.18 -1.30 33.49
C ALA A 33 -26.21 -1.53 32.37
N ILE A 34 -27.37 -0.86 32.42
CA ILE A 34 -28.38 -0.93 31.35
C ILE A 34 -27.86 -0.32 30.05
N VAL A 35 -27.21 0.84 30.11
CA VAL A 35 -26.64 1.48 28.91
C VAL A 35 -25.56 0.59 28.27
N ILE A 36 -24.66 0.02 29.07
CA ILE A 36 -23.62 -0.90 28.57
C ILE A 36 -24.26 -2.18 27.99
N ALA A 37 -25.27 -2.74 28.66
CA ALA A 37 -26.00 -3.91 28.19
C ALA A 37 -26.71 -3.68 26.84
N LEU A 38 -27.20 -2.46 26.58
CA LEU A 38 -27.81 -2.07 25.31
C LEU A 38 -26.77 -1.78 24.21
N MET A 39 -25.55 -1.38 24.58
CA MET A 39 -24.45 -1.12 23.64
C MET A 39 -23.75 -2.42 23.18
N LEU A 40 -23.69 -3.44 24.04
CA LEU A 40 -23.06 -4.74 23.78
C LEU A 40 -23.58 -5.49 22.52
N PRO A 41 -24.89 -5.62 22.24
CA PRO A 41 -25.38 -6.36 21.08
C PRO A 41 -25.01 -5.70 19.74
N LEU A 42 -24.62 -4.43 19.74
CA LEU A 42 -24.24 -3.70 18.52
C LEU A 42 -22.79 -3.95 18.10
N LEU A 43 -21.92 -4.39 19.03
CA LEU A 43 -20.47 -4.53 18.77
C LEU A 43 -20.09 -5.82 18.04
N ASN A 44 -21.02 -6.78 17.92
CA ASN A 44 -20.72 -8.11 17.38
C ASN A 44 -20.78 -8.20 15.85
N ASP A 45 -21.34 -7.21 15.15
CA ASP A 45 -21.54 -7.25 13.68
C ASP A 45 -20.75 -6.17 12.90
N VAL A 46 -19.89 -5.40 13.57
CA VAL A 46 -19.26 -4.20 12.96
C VAL A 46 -17.92 -4.48 12.29
N ARG A 47 -17.36 -5.68 12.48
CA ARG A 47 -16.05 -6.02 11.89
C ARG A 47 -16.12 -6.25 10.38
N GLY A 48 -17.27 -6.63 9.83
CA GLY A 48 -17.50 -6.74 8.39
C GLY A 48 -17.55 -5.36 7.72
N PRO A 49 -18.43 -4.45 8.18
CA PRO A 49 -18.51 -3.07 7.69
C PRO A 49 -17.20 -2.29 7.80
N ALA A 50 -16.46 -2.42 8.91
CA ALA A 50 -15.18 -1.74 9.10
C ALA A 50 -14.09 -2.22 8.13
N ARG A 51 -14.08 -3.51 7.77
CA ARG A 51 -13.15 -4.04 6.77
C ARG A 51 -13.51 -3.57 5.36
N ARG A 52 -14.79 -3.54 5.02
CA ARG A 52 -15.29 -3.01 3.74
C ARG A 52 -15.02 -1.52 3.57
N SER A 53 -15.21 -0.73 4.63
CA SER A 53 -14.89 0.70 4.59
C SER A 53 -13.41 0.93 4.37
N GLN A 54 -12.52 0.15 4.99
CA GLN A 54 -11.08 0.23 4.71
C GLN A 54 -10.77 -0.10 3.24
N CYS A 55 -11.40 -1.13 2.67
CA CYS A 55 -11.19 -1.45 1.26
C CYS A 55 -11.67 -0.32 0.33
N ALA A 56 -12.78 0.34 0.66
CA ALA A 56 -13.31 1.49 -0.09
C ALA A 56 -12.41 2.74 0.03
N VAL A 57 -11.77 2.95 1.17
CA VAL A 57 -10.77 4.00 1.35
C VAL A 57 -9.55 3.72 0.48
N ASN A 58 -9.03 2.49 0.51
CA ASN A 58 -7.90 2.06 -0.30
C ASN A 58 -8.18 2.21 -1.81
N THR A 59 -9.35 1.81 -2.31
CA THR A 59 -9.72 2.07 -3.71
C THR A 59 -9.79 3.55 -4.04
N GLY A 60 -10.24 4.39 -3.09
CA GLY A 60 -10.20 5.85 -3.22
C GLY A 60 -8.77 6.42 -3.31
N HIS A 61 -7.79 5.82 -2.63
CA HIS A 61 -6.37 6.16 -2.80
C HIS A 61 -5.87 5.75 -4.19
N LEU A 62 -6.19 4.55 -4.66
CA LEU A 62 -5.84 4.08 -6.00
C LEU A 62 -6.46 4.94 -7.12
N ALA A 63 -7.72 5.34 -6.97
CA ALA A 63 -8.39 6.20 -7.94
C ALA A 63 -7.74 7.59 -8.03
N ARG A 64 -7.39 8.19 -6.87
CA ARG A 64 -6.67 9.48 -6.84
C ARG A 64 -5.28 9.35 -7.47
N ALA A 65 -4.54 8.29 -7.17
CA ALA A 65 -3.25 8.01 -7.80
C ALA A 65 -3.37 7.85 -9.33
N ALA A 66 -4.40 7.14 -9.81
CA ALA A 66 -4.64 6.96 -11.24
C ALA A 66 -4.95 8.28 -11.97
N ILE A 67 -5.74 9.17 -11.35
CA ILE A 67 -5.99 10.52 -11.88
C ILE A 67 -4.68 11.32 -11.94
N GLN A 68 -3.87 11.30 -10.88
CA GLN A 68 -2.58 12.02 -10.88
C GLN A 68 -1.60 11.49 -11.94
N TYR A 69 -1.60 10.17 -12.18
CA TYR A 69 -0.83 9.57 -13.26
C TYR A 69 -1.33 10.03 -14.64
N GLU A 70 -2.64 10.02 -14.88
CA GLU A 70 -3.24 10.48 -16.14
C GLU A 70 -2.95 11.96 -16.41
N LEU A 71 -3.01 12.81 -15.39
CA LEU A 71 -2.67 14.24 -15.54
C LEU A 71 -1.24 14.47 -16.02
N ARG A 72 -0.29 13.63 -15.57
CA ARG A 72 1.14 13.70 -15.91
C ARG A 72 1.45 13.04 -17.25
N SER A 73 0.97 11.82 -17.46
CA SER A 73 1.34 10.98 -18.61
C SER A 73 0.35 11.09 -19.78
N LYS A 74 -0.77 11.80 -19.61
CA LYS A 74 -1.89 11.94 -20.56
C LYS A 74 -2.51 10.61 -21.01
N GLN A 75 -2.30 9.56 -20.22
CA GLN A 75 -2.83 8.23 -20.45
C GLN A 75 -3.08 7.52 -19.11
N LEU A 76 -4.05 6.61 -19.10
CA LEU A 76 -4.27 5.70 -17.99
C LEU A 76 -3.20 4.60 -17.95
N PRO A 77 -2.92 4.00 -16.79
CA PRO A 77 -1.96 2.91 -16.70
C PRO A 77 -2.43 1.70 -17.54
N GLY A 78 -1.54 1.18 -18.38
CA GLY A 78 -1.80 -0.03 -19.16
C GLY A 78 -1.72 -1.30 -18.32
N TYR A 79 -2.17 -2.44 -18.87
CA TYR A 79 -2.07 -3.76 -18.22
C TYR A 79 -0.62 -4.09 -17.84
N VAL A 80 0.28 -3.80 -18.78
CA VAL A 80 1.73 -3.94 -18.66
C VAL A 80 2.33 -2.60 -19.09
N ASN A 81 3.36 -2.16 -18.40
CA ASN A 81 4.08 -0.93 -18.69
C ASN A 81 5.58 -1.25 -18.76
N ASP A 82 6.27 -0.56 -19.66
CA ASP A 82 7.71 -0.68 -19.88
C ASP A 82 8.46 0.31 -18.98
N PHE A 83 9.39 -0.20 -18.17
CA PHE A 83 10.25 0.58 -17.27
C PHE A 83 11.71 0.59 -17.73
N GLY A 84 11.96 0.25 -18.98
CA GLY A 84 13.29 0.28 -19.59
C GLY A 84 14.01 -1.07 -19.51
N TRP A 85 15.31 -1.00 -19.75
CA TRP A 85 16.16 -2.17 -19.90
C TRP A 85 17.15 -2.27 -18.73
N PHE A 86 17.17 -3.42 -18.05
CA PHE A 86 18.21 -3.69 -17.09
C PHE A 86 19.49 -4.11 -17.83
N THR A 87 20.61 -3.43 -17.60
CA THR A 87 21.85 -3.65 -18.36
C THR A 87 22.66 -4.87 -17.92
N GLY A 88 22.11 -5.72 -17.04
CA GLY A 88 22.70 -7.02 -16.72
C GLY A 88 23.94 -6.93 -15.83
N THR A 89 23.91 -6.09 -14.80
CA THR A 89 25.04 -5.88 -13.90
C THR A 89 24.99 -6.83 -12.69
N THR A 90 26.12 -7.04 -12.02
CA THR A 90 26.14 -7.62 -10.66
C THR A 90 25.37 -6.71 -9.70
N ASP A 91 24.57 -7.30 -8.81
CA ASP A 91 23.79 -6.57 -7.81
C ASP A 91 24.74 -5.81 -6.86
N PRO A 92 24.63 -4.49 -6.69
CA PRO A 92 25.46 -3.75 -5.74
C PRO A 92 25.15 -4.07 -4.27
N ALA A 93 24.01 -4.70 -3.96
CA ALA A 93 23.61 -5.04 -2.59
C ALA A 93 24.07 -6.43 -2.13
N GLU A 94 24.57 -7.29 -3.03
CA GLU A 94 24.96 -8.66 -2.72
C GLU A 94 26.42 -8.91 -3.15
N PRO A 95 27.31 -9.41 -2.26
CA PRO A 95 28.68 -9.71 -2.64
C PRO A 95 28.69 -10.75 -3.77
N ALA A 96 29.62 -10.60 -4.71
CA ALA A 96 29.75 -11.45 -5.89
C ALA A 96 30.03 -12.92 -5.51
N GLY A 97 28.95 -13.68 -5.26
CA GLY A 97 28.95 -15.13 -5.15
C GLY A 97 28.69 -15.80 -6.51
N PRO A 98 28.99 -17.10 -6.67
CA PRO A 98 28.81 -17.83 -7.92
C PRO A 98 27.36 -17.83 -8.43
N GLU A 99 26.38 -17.65 -7.55
CA GLU A 99 24.94 -17.53 -7.83
C GLU A 99 24.48 -16.14 -8.29
N ASN A 100 25.35 -15.12 -8.18
CA ASN A 100 25.11 -13.72 -8.56
C ASN A 100 25.94 -13.28 -9.77
N SER A 101 26.50 -14.26 -10.49
CA SER A 101 27.37 -14.07 -11.65
C SER A 101 26.56 -13.60 -12.85
N HIS A 102 26.63 -12.29 -13.17
CA HIS A 102 26.10 -11.70 -14.41
C HIS A 102 24.69 -12.16 -14.80
N ARG A 103 23.68 -11.48 -14.25
CA ARG A 103 22.32 -11.67 -14.72
C ARG A 103 22.19 -11.12 -16.15
N PRO A 104 21.60 -11.86 -17.11
CA PRO A 104 21.27 -11.32 -18.41
C PRO A 104 20.46 -10.03 -18.27
N GLY A 105 20.71 -9.07 -19.17
CA GLY A 105 19.88 -7.87 -19.23
C GLY A 105 18.45 -8.27 -19.60
N ASP A 106 17.49 -7.89 -18.75
CA ASP A 106 16.08 -8.23 -18.91
C ASP A 106 15.25 -6.94 -19.05
N LYS A 107 14.18 -7.02 -19.84
CA LYS A 107 13.22 -5.93 -19.97
C LYS A 107 12.38 -5.82 -18.70
N LYS A 108 12.32 -4.62 -18.11
CA LYS A 108 11.52 -4.37 -16.90
C LYS A 108 10.06 -4.13 -17.27
N LEU A 109 9.24 -5.16 -17.12
CA LEU A 109 7.80 -5.10 -17.37
C LEU A 109 7.04 -5.07 -16.04
N GLY A 110 6.36 -3.96 -15.76
CA GLY A 110 5.55 -3.78 -14.56
C GLY A 110 4.06 -3.86 -14.87
N SER A 111 3.26 -4.23 -13.88
CA SER A 111 1.79 -4.20 -13.99
C SER A 111 1.25 -2.76 -13.94
N TRP A 112 -0.06 -2.60 -14.13
CA TRP A 112 -0.78 -1.32 -13.96
C TRP A 112 -0.54 -0.63 -12.61
N ALA A 113 -0.17 -1.37 -11.57
CA ALA A 113 0.02 -0.83 -10.23
C ALA A 113 1.36 -0.11 -10.06
N VAL A 114 2.41 -0.59 -10.74
CA VAL A 114 3.77 -0.04 -10.66
C VAL A 114 3.83 1.46 -10.99
N PRO A 115 3.22 1.97 -12.08
CA PRO A 115 3.25 3.41 -12.37
C PRO A 115 2.48 4.26 -11.34
N LEU A 116 1.55 3.65 -10.60
CA LEU A 116 0.79 4.35 -9.55
C LEU A 116 1.56 4.47 -8.23
N LEU A 117 2.60 3.66 -8.01
CA LEU A 117 3.38 3.66 -6.77
C LEU A 117 3.98 5.04 -6.46
N ALA A 118 4.38 5.79 -7.49
CA ALA A 118 4.88 7.16 -7.36
C ALA A 118 3.86 8.13 -6.73
N PHE A 119 2.56 7.83 -6.85
CA PHE A 119 1.46 8.64 -6.32
C PHE A 119 0.76 8.00 -5.11
N LEU A 120 1.22 6.83 -4.67
CA LEU A 120 0.71 6.09 -3.51
C LEU A 120 1.67 6.15 -2.30
N ASP A 121 2.58 7.13 -2.31
CA ASP A 121 3.64 7.32 -1.30
C ASP A 121 4.64 6.14 -1.20
N GLU A 122 4.75 5.35 -2.27
CA GLU A 122 5.59 4.15 -2.35
C GLU A 122 6.79 4.38 -3.29
N GLN A 123 7.45 5.52 -3.07
CA GLN A 123 8.64 5.95 -3.78
C GLN A 123 9.79 4.93 -3.81
N PRO A 124 10.21 4.28 -2.71
CA PRO A 124 11.37 3.36 -2.75
C PRO A 124 11.12 2.15 -3.66
N THR A 125 9.88 1.66 -3.70
CA THR A 125 9.48 0.62 -4.64
C THR A 125 9.51 1.15 -6.06
N TYR A 126 8.93 2.32 -6.33
CA TYR A 126 8.92 2.93 -7.66
C TYR A 126 10.34 3.16 -8.22
N GLU A 127 11.26 3.65 -7.39
CA GLU A 127 12.67 3.87 -7.76
C GLU A 127 13.37 2.56 -8.14
N THR A 128 13.04 1.45 -7.49
CA THR A 128 13.57 0.12 -7.83
C THR A 128 13.12 -0.32 -9.23
N TRP A 129 11.88 0.02 -9.61
CA TRP A 129 11.34 -0.24 -10.95
C TRP A 129 11.90 0.68 -12.02
N SER A 130 12.03 1.98 -11.72
CA SER A 130 12.51 2.97 -12.69
C SER A 130 14.05 3.01 -12.84
N SER A 131 14.81 2.52 -11.85
CA SER A 131 16.27 2.49 -11.91
C SER A 131 16.77 1.40 -12.85
N GLU A 132 17.68 1.72 -13.76
CA GLU A 132 18.27 0.72 -14.67
C GLU A 132 19.32 -0.18 -13.99
N THR A 133 19.78 0.18 -12.79
CA THR A 133 20.88 -0.50 -12.08
C THR A 133 20.40 -1.51 -11.04
N LEU A 134 19.15 -1.42 -10.59
CA LEU A 134 18.61 -2.30 -9.56
C LEU A 134 17.95 -3.56 -10.15
N PRO A 135 18.28 -4.77 -9.68
CA PRO A 135 17.63 -5.99 -10.15
C PRO A 135 16.22 -6.15 -9.54
N LEU A 136 15.25 -6.52 -10.38
CA LEU A 136 13.87 -6.78 -9.95
C LEU A 136 13.62 -8.22 -9.53
N LEU A 137 14.31 -9.13 -10.19
CA LEU A 137 14.26 -10.56 -9.93
C LEU A 137 15.51 -10.95 -9.15
N VAL A 138 15.54 -12.10 -8.51
CA VAL A 138 16.71 -12.82 -7.96
C VAL A 138 16.53 -14.28 -8.33
N GLN A 139 17.60 -14.90 -8.81
CA GLN A 139 17.57 -16.33 -9.11
C GLN A 139 17.97 -17.09 -7.86
N ARG A 140 17.09 -17.94 -7.35
CA ARG A 140 17.38 -18.82 -6.22
C ARG A 140 16.96 -20.23 -6.61
N GLU A 141 17.85 -21.21 -6.45
CA GLU A 141 17.56 -22.62 -6.77
C GLU A 141 17.05 -22.84 -8.22
N GLY A 142 17.53 -22.03 -9.18
CA GLY A 142 17.12 -22.12 -10.58
C GLY A 142 15.77 -21.47 -10.92
N GLN A 143 15.08 -20.85 -9.95
CA GLN A 143 13.85 -20.09 -10.18
C GLN A 143 14.05 -18.59 -10.01
N PHE A 144 13.35 -17.80 -10.84
CA PHE A 144 13.32 -16.35 -10.71
C PHE A 144 12.23 -15.92 -9.72
N HIS A 145 12.62 -15.14 -8.72
CA HIS A 145 11.72 -14.56 -7.73
C HIS A 145 11.84 -13.05 -7.72
N PHE A 146 10.74 -12.32 -7.56
CA PHE A 146 10.83 -10.88 -7.30
C PHE A 146 11.54 -10.61 -5.97
N THR A 147 12.41 -9.61 -5.96
CA THR A 147 13.02 -9.08 -4.75
C THR A 147 11.94 -8.45 -3.86
N GLN A 148 12.20 -8.40 -2.55
CA GLN A 148 11.27 -7.75 -1.61
C GLN A 148 11.19 -6.23 -1.85
N SER A 149 12.23 -5.63 -2.40
CA SER A 149 12.25 -4.23 -2.83
C SER A 149 11.45 -3.99 -4.12
N ALA A 150 11.41 -4.94 -5.05
CA ALA A 150 10.59 -4.83 -6.27
C ALA A 150 9.10 -5.13 -6.01
N ALA A 151 8.77 -6.05 -5.11
CA ALA A 151 7.39 -6.42 -4.81
C ALA A 151 7.11 -6.53 -3.30
N PRO A 152 7.21 -5.42 -2.54
CA PRO A 152 6.84 -5.43 -1.14
C PRO A 152 5.34 -5.67 -0.98
N ASN A 153 4.95 -6.10 0.22
CA ASN A 153 3.55 -6.19 0.59
C ASN A 153 3.08 -4.80 1.02
N LEU A 154 2.29 -4.13 0.17
CA LEU A 154 1.67 -2.85 0.45
C LEU A 154 0.26 -3.04 1.03
N SER A 155 0.00 -2.40 2.17
CA SER A 155 -1.33 -2.40 2.81
C SER A 155 -2.39 -1.72 1.94
N THR A 156 -2.02 -0.70 1.17
CA THR A 156 -2.91 0.02 0.24
C THR A 156 -3.38 -0.86 -0.92
N MET A 157 -2.59 -1.87 -1.32
CA MET A 157 -2.93 -2.81 -2.39
C MET A 157 -3.75 -4.01 -1.89
N GLN A 158 -4.08 -4.04 -0.60
CA GLN A 158 -4.75 -5.17 0.03
C GLN A 158 -6.05 -4.76 0.69
N CYS A 159 -7.05 -5.61 0.51
CA CYS A 159 -8.30 -5.54 1.23
C CYS A 159 -8.19 -6.45 2.46
N PRO A 160 -8.51 -5.99 3.68
CA PRO A 160 -8.46 -6.81 4.91
C PRO A 160 -9.40 -8.03 4.90
N GLU A 161 -10.32 -8.12 3.94
CA GLU A 161 -11.19 -9.28 3.70
C GLU A 161 -10.51 -10.36 2.83
N SER A 162 -9.39 -10.02 2.17
CA SER A 162 -8.63 -10.97 1.37
C SER A 162 -7.86 -11.96 2.27
N LYS A 163 -7.78 -13.23 1.83
CA LYS A 163 -7.05 -14.29 2.55
C LYS A 163 -5.52 -14.10 2.52
N ASN A 164 -5.02 -13.21 1.66
CA ASN A 164 -3.59 -13.07 1.37
C ASN A 164 -2.95 -11.86 2.08
N PHE A 165 -3.59 -11.31 3.11
CA PHE A 165 -3.14 -10.11 3.83
C PHE A 165 -1.71 -10.24 4.42
N SER A 166 -1.29 -11.46 4.78
CA SER A 166 0.05 -11.77 5.29
C SER A 166 0.94 -12.46 4.25
N SER A 167 0.77 -12.13 2.97
CA SER A 167 1.71 -12.61 1.95
C SER A 167 3.08 -11.95 2.14
N LYS A 168 4.16 -12.72 2.01
CA LYS A 168 5.53 -12.17 2.06
C LYS A 168 5.89 -11.32 0.84
N ARG A 169 5.09 -11.37 -0.23
CA ARG A 169 5.42 -10.74 -1.52
C ARG A 169 4.17 -10.22 -2.24
N GLY A 170 4.21 -8.94 -2.63
CA GLY A 170 3.40 -8.28 -3.67
C GLY A 170 1.93 -8.69 -3.82
N SER A 171 1.21 -9.04 -2.74
CA SER A 171 -0.18 -9.46 -2.90
C SER A 171 -1.08 -8.26 -3.19
N ASN A 172 -1.89 -8.41 -4.23
CA ASN A 172 -2.83 -7.41 -4.68
C ASN A 172 -4.25 -7.98 -4.60
N SER A 173 -5.16 -7.24 -3.97
CA SER A 173 -6.59 -7.58 -3.86
C SER A 173 -7.45 -6.88 -4.92
N TYR A 174 -6.87 -5.97 -5.71
CA TYR A 174 -7.57 -5.11 -6.66
C TYR A 174 -7.23 -5.48 -8.10
N ILE A 175 -8.23 -5.37 -8.97
CA ILE A 175 -8.11 -5.62 -10.40
C ILE A 175 -8.50 -4.34 -11.13
N ALA A 176 -7.63 -3.87 -12.03
CA ALA A 176 -7.93 -2.76 -12.92
C ALA A 176 -8.34 -3.29 -14.29
N ASN A 177 -9.46 -2.78 -14.82
CA ASN A 177 -9.75 -2.93 -16.25
C ASN A 177 -8.86 -1.94 -17.01
N THR A 178 -7.90 -2.48 -17.76
CA THR A 178 -6.89 -1.71 -18.48
C THR A 178 -7.18 -1.63 -19.98
N GLY A 179 -8.42 -1.93 -20.37
CA GLY A 179 -8.86 -1.95 -21.75
C GLY A 179 -8.38 -3.19 -22.51
N MET A 180 -8.66 -3.20 -23.82
CA MET A 180 -8.21 -4.23 -24.76
C MET A 180 -7.43 -3.55 -25.88
N HIS A 181 -6.31 -4.15 -26.28
CA HIS A 181 -5.62 -3.78 -27.50
C HIS A 181 -6.18 -4.60 -28.67
N PRO A 182 -6.68 -3.98 -29.76
CA PRO A 182 -7.04 -4.71 -30.95
C PRO A 182 -5.76 -5.24 -31.61
N LEU A 183 -5.61 -6.57 -31.68
CA LEU A 183 -4.56 -7.18 -32.48
C LEU A 183 -4.72 -6.71 -33.93
N SER A 184 -3.70 -6.06 -34.48
CA SER A 184 -3.70 -5.74 -35.91
C SER A 184 -3.79 -7.06 -36.70
N PRO A 185 -4.79 -7.24 -37.58
CA PRO A 185 -4.92 -8.47 -38.34
C PRO A 185 -3.69 -8.67 -39.22
N GLY A 186 -2.91 -9.72 -38.97
CA GLY A 186 -1.77 -10.13 -39.80
C GLY A 186 -0.39 -10.13 -39.13
N THR A 187 -0.25 -9.61 -37.91
CA THR A 187 1.04 -9.63 -37.18
C THR A 187 0.99 -10.59 -36.00
N HIS A 188 1.45 -11.83 -36.22
CA HIS A 188 1.89 -12.74 -35.14
C HIS A 188 3.27 -12.31 -34.61
N ASP A 189 3.43 -11.03 -34.28
CA ASP A 189 4.64 -10.55 -33.59
C ASP A 189 4.35 -10.53 -32.09
N PRO A 190 5.01 -11.37 -31.27
CA PRO A 190 4.83 -11.37 -29.81
C PRO A 190 5.20 -10.01 -29.17
N ASN A 191 5.91 -9.14 -29.89
CA ASN A 191 6.29 -7.80 -29.42
C ASN A 191 5.39 -6.68 -29.93
N SER A 192 4.35 -6.98 -30.71
CA SER A 192 3.38 -6.00 -31.23
C SER A 192 2.74 -5.17 -30.11
N PHE A 193 2.42 -5.83 -28.99
CA PHE A 193 1.89 -5.20 -27.78
C PHE A 193 2.86 -4.16 -27.19
N LEU A 194 4.15 -4.46 -27.11
CA LEU A 194 5.17 -3.55 -26.56
C LEU A 194 5.41 -2.35 -27.48
N ARG A 195 5.40 -2.53 -28.81
CA ARG A 195 5.58 -1.42 -29.76
C ARG A 195 4.40 -0.44 -29.74
N SER A 196 3.17 -0.93 -29.59
CA SER A 196 1.98 -0.07 -29.57
C SER A 196 1.90 0.85 -28.34
N MET A 197 2.54 0.49 -27.23
CA MET A 197 2.65 1.37 -26.05
C MET A 197 3.53 2.61 -26.32
N GLN A 198 4.38 2.54 -27.35
CA GLN A 198 5.35 3.58 -27.67
C GLN A 198 4.83 4.59 -28.71
N VAL A 199 3.63 4.38 -29.27
CA VAL A 199 3.15 5.08 -30.49
C VAL A 199 2.17 6.22 -30.21
N CYS A 200 1.74 6.46 -28.97
CA CYS A 200 1.00 7.68 -28.64
C CYS A 200 1.94 8.74 -28.07
N ASN A 201 2.82 9.28 -28.91
CA ASN A 201 3.58 10.49 -28.63
C ASN A 201 3.07 11.61 -29.56
#